data_AF-A0A939JS73-F1
#
_entry.id   AF-A0A939JS73-F1
#
_cell.length_a   1.000
_cell.length_b   1.000
_cell.length_c   1.000
_cell.angle_alpha   90.00
_cell.angle_beta   90.00
_cell.angle_gamma   90.00
#
_symmetry.space_group_name_H-M   'P 1'
#
loop_
_entity.id
_entity.type
_entity.pdbx_description
1 polymer ?
#
loop_
_entity_poly.entity_id
_entity_poly.type
_entity_poly.pdbx_seq_one_letter_code
_entity_poly.pdbx_strand_id
1 'polypeptide(L)'
;MLHLQLIPRSPTRGGTRFALCAVVALLATLTAHPQTSHATDKAGARATQAADLPVMAWRGAGADNVVWWSQFDGTNWSPQQTLTDHRTEAAPALTRGSNGRLLMAWRGAADNHIWWSQYNGFSWSGQQVLNDRRTDGSPALGTGADGTPVMAWRGTGPDNLIWWSYFDGTNWSPQQALTDRRTEAAPALSRGADGQLLMAWRGASDNHILWSRYNGYNWSAPQELYDRRTDGAPALGF
;
A
#
# COMPACT_ATOMS: atom_id res chain seq x y z
N MET A 1 2.95 68.21 -23.70
CA MET A 1 2.56 69.63 -23.68
C MET A 1 1.32 69.79 -24.56
N LEU A 2 0.13 69.76 -23.97
CA LEU A 2 -1.04 70.52 -24.45
C LEU A 2 -2.01 70.67 -23.27
N HIS A 3 -2.52 71.89 -23.13
CA HIS A 3 -3.22 72.49 -22.00
C HIS A 3 -4.59 72.97 -22.52
N LEU A 4 -5.68 72.82 -21.74
CA LEU A 4 -6.92 73.65 -21.65
C LEU A 4 -8.06 72.76 -21.11
N GLN A 5 -8.68 72.94 -19.93
CA GLN A 5 -9.51 74.04 -19.38
C GLN A 5 -10.73 74.43 -20.25
N LEU A 6 -11.98 74.67 -19.81
CA LEU A 6 -12.79 74.46 -18.59
C LEU A 6 -14.24 74.96 -18.91
N ILE A 7 -15.30 74.19 -18.57
CA ILE A 7 -16.66 74.60 -18.03
C ILE A 7 -17.63 75.47 -18.94
N PRO A 8 -18.94 75.79 -18.62
CA PRO A 8 -20.14 75.07 -18.11
C PRO A 8 -21.45 75.23 -18.96
N ARG A 9 -22.54 74.51 -18.56
CA ARG A 9 -23.95 74.96 -18.31
C ARG A 9 -25.06 74.06 -18.92
N SER A 10 -25.99 73.73 -18.03
CA SER A 10 -27.33 73.10 -18.13
C SER A 10 -28.38 74.07 -18.75
N PRO A 11 -29.73 73.83 -18.79
CA PRO A 11 -30.59 72.72 -18.31
C PRO A 11 -31.81 72.33 -19.23
N THR A 12 -32.72 71.50 -18.70
CA THR A 12 -34.17 71.32 -19.01
C THR A 12 -34.56 70.39 -20.17
N ARG A 13 -35.63 69.56 -20.12
CA ARG A 13 -36.73 69.35 -19.16
C ARG A 13 -37.47 68.04 -19.52
N GLY A 14 -37.99 67.35 -18.50
CA GLY A 14 -39.17 66.47 -18.57
C GLY A 14 -38.90 65.01 -18.92
N GLY A 15 -39.34 64.01 -18.18
CA GLY A 15 -40.14 63.95 -16.95
C GLY A 15 -40.24 62.49 -16.52
N THR A 16 -40.22 62.27 -15.21
CA THR A 16 -40.88 61.19 -14.44
C THR A 16 -41.12 59.85 -15.14
N ARG A 17 -40.59 58.73 -14.62
CA ARG A 17 -41.18 58.01 -13.47
C ARG A 17 -40.16 57.13 -12.74
N PHE A 18 -40.41 56.99 -11.44
CA PHE A 18 -39.63 56.36 -10.39
C PHE A 18 -39.46 54.84 -10.56
N ALA A 19 -38.25 54.34 -10.29
CA ALA A 19 -38.01 53.09 -9.59
C ALA A 19 -36.74 53.24 -8.74
N LEU A 20 -36.93 53.12 -7.43
CA LEU A 20 -35.95 53.27 -6.37
C LEU A 20 -35.13 51.97 -6.29
N CYS A 21 -33.84 52.00 -6.65
CA CYS A 21 -32.88 50.97 -6.23
C CYS A 21 -31.70 51.67 -5.56
N ALA A 22 -31.77 51.74 -4.23
CA ALA A 22 -30.65 52.15 -3.40
C ALA A 22 -29.58 51.05 -3.44
N VAL A 23 -28.41 51.37 -4.00
CA VAL A 23 -27.19 50.59 -3.77
C VAL A 23 -26.62 51.05 -2.44
N VAL A 24 -26.87 50.27 -1.39
CA VAL A 24 -26.19 50.44 -0.09
C VAL A 24 -24.83 49.77 -0.20
N ALA A 25 -23.77 50.56 -0.16
CA ALA A 25 -22.42 50.08 0.06
C ALA A 25 -22.32 49.56 1.50
N LEU A 26 -22.18 48.24 1.67
CA LEU A 26 -21.86 47.65 2.96
C LEU A 26 -20.34 47.73 3.17
N LEU A 27 -19.89 48.64 4.03
CA LEU A 27 -18.55 48.58 4.63
C LEU A 27 -18.52 47.34 5.54
N ALA A 28 -17.82 46.29 5.12
CA ALA A 28 -17.42 45.21 6.02
C ALA A 28 -16.18 45.66 6.78
N THR A 29 -16.31 45.85 8.09
CA THR A 29 -15.18 46.00 9.01
C THR A 29 -14.41 44.69 9.04
N LEU A 30 -13.17 44.70 8.52
CA LEU A 30 -12.26 43.56 8.62
C LEU A 30 -11.83 43.42 10.08
N THR A 31 -12.45 42.50 10.83
CA THR A 31 -11.90 42.08 12.11
C THR A 31 -10.64 41.27 11.82
N ALA A 32 -9.49 41.82 12.19
CA ALA A 32 -8.24 41.08 12.21
C ALA A 32 -8.41 39.90 13.18
N HIS A 33 -8.60 38.71 12.63
CA HIS A 33 -8.55 37.48 13.40
C HIS A 33 -7.08 37.26 13.80
N PRO A 34 -6.76 37.04 15.08
CA PRO A 34 -5.40 36.70 15.46
C PRO A 34 -5.01 35.41 14.74
N GLN A 35 -4.04 35.51 13.83
CA GLN A 35 -3.37 34.36 13.25
C GLN A 35 -2.61 33.66 14.37
N THR A 36 -3.21 32.64 14.96
CA THR A 36 -2.45 31.65 15.73
C THR A 36 -1.61 30.88 14.72
N SER A 37 -0.30 31.13 14.76
CA SER A 37 0.70 30.40 14.00
C SER A 37 0.55 28.90 14.25
N HIS A 38 0.11 28.13 13.25
CA HIS A 38 0.17 26.67 13.26
C HIS A 38 1.62 26.23 13.05
N ALA A 39 2.44 26.39 14.08
CA ALA A 39 3.68 25.65 14.26
C ALA A 39 3.43 24.17 14.63
N THR A 40 2.21 23.66 14.36
CA THR A 40 1.74 22.32 14.70
C THR A 40 1.57 21.41 13.48
N ASP A 41 1.72 21.91 12.26
CA ASP A 41 1.46 21.09 11.05
C ASP A 41 2.71 20.41 10.50
N LYS A 42 3.91 20.90 10.79
CA LYS A 42 5.16 20.25 10.32
C LYS A 42 5.57 19.06 11.17
N ALA A 43 5.32 19.07 12.48
CA ALA A 43 5.64 17.96 13.37
C ALA A 43 4.63 16.81 13.20
N GLY A 44 3.34 17.13 13.04
CA GLY A 44 2.31 16.17 12.65
C GLY A 44 2.58 15.59 11.27
N ALA A 45 2.85 16.41 10.25
CA ALA A 45 3.19 15.92 8.92
C ALA A 45 4.51 15.13 8.87
N ARG A 46 5.54 15.48 9.68
CA ARG A 46 6.77 14.68 9.80
C ARG A 46 6.55 13.35 10.52
N ALA A 47 5.75 13.31 11.58
CA ALA A 47 5.42 12.07 12.28
C ALA A 47 4.57 11.15 11.41
N THR A 48 3.68 11.72 10.59
CA THR A 48 2.88 10.98 9.60
C THR A 48 3.73 10.54 8.40
N GLN A 49 4.72 11.33 7.97
CA GLN A 49 5.70 10.92 6.94
C GLN A 49 6.67 9.83 7.42
N ALA A 50 7.08 9.86 8.69
CA ALA A 50 7.98 8.85 9.26
C ALA A 50 7.31 7.47 9.35
N ALA A 51 5.98 7.42 9.52
CA ALA A 51 5.21 6.19 9.64
C ALA A 51 5.13 5.38 8.33
N ASP A 52 5.34 6.01 7.18
CA ASP A 52 5.18 5.36 5.86
C ASP A 52 6.48 5.16 5.07
N LEU A 53 7.62 5.34 5.72
CA LEU A 53 8.92 5.20 5.08
C LEU A 53 9.20 3.77 4.59
N PRO A 54 9.66 3.55 3.35
CA PRO A 54 9.95 2.22 2.81
C PRO A 54 10.87 1.39 3.70
N VAL A 55 10.55 0.11 3.82
CA VAL A 55 11.37 -0.91 4.47
C VAL A 55 11.72 -1.97 3.45
N MET A 56 12.98 -2.37 3.43
CA MET A 56 13.47 -3.49 2.63
C MET A 56 13.85 -4.62 3.56
N ALA A 57 13.50 -5.85 3.19
CA ALA A 57 13.95 -7.06 3.86
C ALA A 57 14.45 -8.08 2.83
N TRP A 58 15.50 -8.82 3.16
CA TRP A 58 16.13 -9.79 2.26
C TRP A 58 16.77 -10.95 3.04
N ARG A 59 17.00 -12.06 2.34
CA ARG A 59 17.85 -13.15 2.82
C ARG A 59 19.32 -12.79 2.62
N GLY A 60 20.18 -13.16 3.57
CA GLY A 60 21.63 -13.09 3.39
C GLY A 60 22.17 -13.83 2.16
N ALA A 61 23.40 -13.52 1.79
CA ALA A 61 24.05 -14.11 0.61
C ALA A 61 24.66 -15.49 0.91
N GLY A 62 24.65 -16.38 -0.08
CA GLY A 62 25.26 -17.71 0.03
C GLY A 62 24.60 -18.57 1.11
N ALA A 63 25.39 -19.06 2.06
CA ALA A 63 24.91 -19.89 3.16
C ALA A 63 24.21 -19.10 4.29
N ASP A 64 24.24 -17.76 4.24
CA ASP A 64 23.53 -16.94 5.21
C ASP A 64 22.03 -16.93 4.89
N ASN A 65 21.27 -17.69 5.67
CA ASN A 65 19.82 -17.75 5.57
C ASN A 65 19.11 -16.82 6.55
N VAL A 66 19.81 -15.89 7.20
CA VAL A 66 19.20 -14.91 8.10
C VAL A 66 18.48 -13.83 7.30
N VAL A 67 17.37 -13.33 7.86
CA VAL A 67 16.68 -12.15 7.33
C VAL A 67 17.40 -10.89 7.78
N TRP A 68 17.76 -10.06 6.80
CA TRP A 68 18.29 -8.71 6.97
C TRP A 68 17.24 -7.68 6.58
N TRP A 69 17.38 -6.46 7.08
CA TRP A 69 16.50 -5.36 6.73
C TRP A 69 17.20 -4.00 6.79
N SER A 70 16.60 -3.01 6.14
CA SER A 70 17.00 -1.60 6.15
C SER A 70 15.77 -0.73 5.96
N GLN A 71 15.82 0.51 6.47
CA GLN A 71 14.75 1.48 6.38
C GLN A 71 15.23 2.73 5.65
N PHE A 72 14.40 3.25 4.77
CA PHE A 72 14.66 4.49 4.06
C PHE A 72 14.25 5.67 4.95
N ASP A 73 15.11 6.65 5.19
CA ASP A 73 14.78 7.82 6.03
C ASP A 73 14.12 8.99 5.25
N GLY A 74 13.82 8.77 3.96
CA GLY A 74 13.38 9.79 3.01
C GLY A 74 14.50 10.31 2.10
N THR A 75 15.77 10.04 2.44
CA THR A 75 16.95 10.43 1.66
C THR A 75 17.93 9.26 1.47
N ASN A 76 18.19 8.48 2.51
CA ASN A 76 19.16 7.39 2.53
C ASN A 76 18.55 6.12 3.12
N TRP A 77 19.16 4.99 2.80
CA TRP A 77 18.90 3.73 3.50
C TRP A 77 19.79 3.63 4.74
N SER A 78 19.23 3.15 5.85
CA SER A 78 20.01 2.83 7.04
C SER A 78 21.01 1.69 6.76
N PRO A 79 22.11 1.58 7.53
CA PRO A 79 22.92 0.38 7.51
C PRO A 79 22.07 -0.88 7.75
N GLN A 80 22.44 -1.98 7.10
CA GLN A 80 21.71 -3.24 7.25
C GLN A 80 21.68 -3.71 8.70
N GLN A 81 20.53 -4.23 9.10
CA GLN A 81 20.27 -4.80 10.41
C GLN A 81 19.84 -6.26 10.25
N THR A 82 20.22 -7.12 11.19
CA THR A 82 19.91 -8.55 11.15
C THR A 82 18.80 -8.91 12.14
N LEU A 83 17.95 -9.85 11.75
CA LEU A 83 16.97 -10.50 12.61
C LEU A 83 17.46 -11.93 12.89
N THR A 84 18.35 -12.08 13.87
CA THR A 84 19.19 -13.30 14.05
C THR A 84 18.43 -14.60 14.30
N ASP A 85 17.18 -14.52 14.74
CA ASP A 85 16.27 -15.65 14.91
C ASP A 85 15.42 -15.93 13.67
N HIS A 86 15.30 -14.99 12.73
CA HIS A 86 14.52 -15.12 11.50
C HIS A 86 15.36 -15.74 10.38
N ARG A 87 15.05 -16.99 10.00
CA ARG A 87 15.75 -17.70 8.91
C ARG A 87 14.84 -18.10 7.76
N THR A 88 15.28 -17.89 6.54
CA THR A 88 14.53 -18.20 5.32
C THR A 88 15.39 -18.72 4.17
N GLU A 89 14.81 -19.60 3.35
CA GLU A 89 15.38 -20.04 2.06
C GLU A 89 14.67 -19.43 0.84
N ALA A 90 13.86 -18.40 1.05
CA ALA A 90 13.15 -17.69 -0.01
C ALA A 90 13.16 -16.17 0.28
N ALA A 91 12.72 -15.35 -0.68
CA ALA A 91 12.56 -13.92 -0.43
C ALA A 91 11.43 -13.69 0.60
N PRO A 92 11.63 -12.84 1.63
CA PRO A 92 10.55 -12.43 2.52
C PRO A 92 9.58 -11.49 1.78
N ALA A 93 8.33 -11.47 2.21
CA ALA A 93 7.32 -10.54 1.74
C ALA A 93 6.95 -9.53 2.82
N LEU A 94 6.55 -8.33 2.41
CA LEU A 94 6.18 -7.22 3.28
C LEU A 94 4.83 -6.62 2.86
N THR A 95 4.00 -6.23 3.82
CA THR A 95 2.84 -5.36 3.57
C THR A 95 2.46 -4.56 4.81
N ARG A 96 1.79 -3.41 4.64
CA ARG A 96 1.26 -2.61 5.75
C ARG A 96 -0.24 -2.80 5.91
N GLY A 97 -0.69 -3.10 7.11
CA GLY A 97 -2.12 -3.07 7.45
C GLY A 97 -2.62 -1.67 7.77
N SER A 98 -3.94 -1.50 7.84
CA SER A 98 -4.59 -0.24 8.26
C SER A 98 -4.23 0.21 9.69
N ASN A 99 -3.74 -0.70 10.54
CA ASN A 99 -3.22 -0.37 11.86
C ASN A 99 -1.83 0.31 11.83
N GLY A 100 -1.28 0.58 10.64
CA GLY A 100 0.03 1.21 10.44
C GLY A 100 1.22 0.29 10.68
N ARG A 101 0.99 -0.97 11.06
CA ARG A 101 2.06 -1.94 11.28
C ARG A 101 2.47 -2.58 9.97
N LEU A 102 3.77 -2.73 9.80
CA LEU A 102 4.36 -3.49 8.70
C LEU A 102 4.46 -4.95 9.12
N LEU A 103 3.86 -5.83 8.33
CA LEU A 103 3.96 -7.28 8.47
C LEU A 103 5.04 -7.80 7.55
N MET A 104 5.79 -8.77 8.04
CA MET A 104 6.69 -9.59 7.24
C MET A 104 6.26 -11.05 7.33
N ALA A 105 6.28 -11.75 6.22
CA ALA A 105 6.10 -13.20 6.16
C ALA A 105 7.23 -13.83 5.35
N TRP A 106 7.67 -15.02 5.75
CA TRP A 106 8.72 -15.75 5.06
C TRP A 106 8.54 -17.26 5.18
N ARG A 107 9.15 -18.00 4.26
CA ARG A 107 9.29 -19.45 4.34
C ARG A 107 10.40 -19.79 5.32
N GLY A 108 10.09 -20.56 6.36
CA GLY A 108 11.06 -21.03 7.34
C GLY A 108 12.13 -21.91 6.71
N ALA A 109 13.39 -21.66 7.05
CA ALA A 109 14.50 -22.34 6.40
C ALA A 109 14.59 -23.85 6.69
N ALA A 110 14.15 -24.27 7.88
CA ALA A 110 14.30 -25.65 8.35
C ALA A 110 13.07 -26.54 8.09
N ASP A 111 11.89 -25.94 7.90
CA ASP A 111 10.62 -26.66 8.04
C ASP A 111 9.57 -26.32 6.97
N ASN A 112 9.86 -25.36 6.10
CA ASN A 112 8.94 -24.81 5.10
C ASN A 112 7.65 -24.18 5.69
N HIS A 113 7.51 -24.04 7.01
CA HIS A 113 6.37 -23.32 7.58
C HIS A 113 6.41 -21.87 7.14
N ILE A 114 5.24 -21.24 7.09
CA ILE A 114 5.20 -19.80 6.95
C ILE A 114 5.36 -19.19 8.34
N TRP A 115 6.38 -18.36 8.48
CA TRP A 115 6.65 -17.58 9.67
C TRP A 115 6.32 -16.12 9.40
N TRP A 116 6.04 -15.36 10.45
CA TRP A 116 5.73 -13.94 10.34
C TRP A 116 6.16 -13.12 11.56
N SER A 117 6.27 -11.81 11.36
CA SER A 117 6.62 -10.83 12.40
C SER A 117 6.03 -9.46 12.05
N GLN A 118 5.94 -8.56 13.04
CA GLN A 118 5.41 -7.20 12.91
C GLN A 118 6.46 -6.17 13.28
N TYR A 119 6.55 -5.11 12.50
CA TYR A 119 7.32 -3.91 12.81
C TYR A 119 6.38 -2.80 13.26
N ASN A 120 6.65 -2.25 14.44
CA ASN A 120 5.83 -1.20 15.07
C ASN A 120 6.31 0.23 14.78
N GLY A 121 7.26 0.41 13.87
CA GLY A 121 7.92 1.70 13.61
C GLY A 121 9.21 1.92 14.39
N PHE A 122 9.54 1.02 15.32
CA PHE A 122 10.77 1.07 16.12
C PHE A 122 11.52 -0.28 16.10
N SER A 123 10.81 -1.39 16.31
CA SER A 123 11.39 -2.72 16.39
C SER A 123 10.47 -3.78 15.77
N TRP A 124 11.09 -4.88 15.33
CA TRP A 124 10.37 -6.10 14.96
C TRP A 124 9.96 -6.87 16.22
N SER A 125 8.80 -7.52 16.18
CA SER A 125 8.41 -8.51 17.19
C SER A 125 9.25 -9.78 17.06
N GLY A 126 9.18 -10.66 18.06
CA GLY A 126 9.65 -12.04 17.89
C GLY A 126 8.90 -12.75 16.76
N GLN A 127 9.55 -13.70 16.11
CA GLN A 127 8.94 -14.49 15.05
C GLN A 127 7.79 -15.36 15.58
N GLN A 128 6.77 -15.55 14.75
CA GLN A 128 5.63 -16.42 15.02
C GLN A 128 5.48 -17.42 13.88
N VAL A 129 5.17 -18.68 14.22
CA VAL A 129 5.00 -19.77 13.25
C VAL A 129 3.52 -20.04 12.99
N LEU A 130 3.19 -20.30 11.72
CA LEU A 130 1.88 -20.79 11.31
C LEU A 130 1.99 -22.30 11.06
N ASN A 131 1.77 -23.09 12.11
CA ASN A 131 1.98 -24.55 12.10
C ASN A 131 1.05 -25.32 11.15
N ASP A 132 -0.06 -24.72 10.73
CA ASP A 132 -1.04 -25.34 9.85
C ASP A 132 -0.64 -25.27 8.37
N ARG A 133 0.32 -24.42 7.97
CA ARG A 133 0.61 -24.12 6.56
C ARG A 133 2.10 -24.11 6.24
N ARG A 134 2.42 -24.49 5.01
CA ARG A 134 3.78 -24.53 4.47
C ARG A 134 3.82 -24.05 3.04
N THR A 135 5.00 -23.63 2.58
CA THR A 135 5.22 -23.24 1.19
C THR A 135 6.63 -23.63 0.73
N ASP A 136 6.78 -23.96 -0.55
CA ASP A 136 8.09 -24.19 -1.16
C ASP A 136 8.73 -22.91 -1.74
N GLY A 137 7.94 -21.84 -1.87
CA GLY A 137 8.39 -20.57 -2.45
C GLY A 137 8.36 -19.42 -1.45
N SER A 138 8.48 -18.20 -1.95
CA SER A 138 8.14 -17.01 -1.18
C SER A 138 6.63 -16.92 -0.97
N PRO A 139 6.14 -16.62 0.25
CA PRO A 139 4.79 -16.10 0.39
C PRO A 139 4.69 -14.73 -0.29
N ALA A 140 3.48 -14.33 -0.66
CA ALA A 140 3.17 -13.00 -1.13
C ALA A 140 2.28 -12.30 -0.10
N LEU A 141 2.53 -11.01 0.13
CA LEU A 141 1.70 -10.17 0.99
C LEU A 141 1.19 -8.97 0.22
N GLY A 142 -0.04 -8.56 0.50
CA GLY A 142 -0.61 -7.31 0.02
C GLY A 142 -1.77 -6.89 0.90
N THR A 143 -2.28 -5.68 0.70
CA THR A 143 -3.34 -5.11 1.54
C THR A 143 -4.59 -4.87 0.73
N GLY A 144 -5.72 -5.41 1.22
CA GLY A 144 -7.05 -5.24 0.64
C GLY A 144 -7.55 -3.80 0.67
N ALA A 145 -8.68 -3.57 0.00
CA ALA A 145 -9.31 -2.26 -0.08
C ALA A 145 -9.73 -1.71 1.31
N ASP A 146 -10.09 -2.61 2.21
CA ASP A 146 -10.45 -2.37 3.61
C ASP A 146 -9.24 -2.19 4.53
N GLY A 147 -8.02 -2.28 4.00
CA GLY A 147 -6.79 -2.20 4.78
C GLY A 147 -6.39 -3.51 5.45
N THR A 148 -7.07 -4.62 5.14
CA THR A 148 -6.77 -5.95 5.68
C THR A 148 -5.58 -6.56 4.94
N PRO A 149 -4.50 -6.94 5.64
CA PRO A 149 -3.41 -7.71 5.05
C PRO A 149 -3.89 -9.09 4.61
N VAL A 150 -3.50 -9.48 3.41
CA VAL A 150 -3.77 -10.78 2.79
C VAL A 150 -2.44 -11.42 2.41
N MET A 151 -2.35 -12.72 2.65
CA MET A 151 -1.23 -13.54 2.26
C MET A 151 -1.68 -14.59 1.25
N ALA A 152 -0.89 -14.80 0.21
CA ALA A 152 -1.07 -15.88 -0.74
C ALA A 152 0.24 -16.66 -0.90
N TRP A 153 0.17 -17.97 -1.12
CA TRP A 153 1.33 -18.82 -1.30
C TRP A 153 1.01 -20.05 -2.14
N ARG A 154 2.03 -20.67 -2.71
CA ARG A 154 1.90 -22.02 -3.30
C ARG A 154 2.09 -23.09 -2.22
N GLY A 155 1.42 -24.23 -2.39
CA GLY A 155 1.65 -25.41 -1.56
C GLY A 155 3.07 -25.98 -1.67
N THR A 156 3.29 -27.10 -0.98
CA THR A 156 4.59 -27.81 -0.97
C THR A 156 4.58 -29.07 -1.82
N GLY A 157 5.71 -29.40 -2.43
CA GLY A 157 5.89 -30.57 -3.26
C GLY A 157 4.91 -30.58 -4.44
N PRO A 158 4.10 -31.64 -4.61
CA PRO A 158 3.16 -31.76 -5.72
C PRO A 158 1.92 -30.86 -5.56
N ASP A 159 1.72 -30.22 -4.39
CA ASP A 159 0.64 -29.26 -4.22
C ASP A 159 1.00 -27.92 -4.88
N ASN A 160 0.51 -27.75 -6.10
CA ASN A 160 0.65 -26.52 -6.86
C ASN A 160 -0.58 -25.60 -6.74
N LEU A 161 -1.50 -25.84 -5.80
CA LEU A 161 -2.60 -24.90 -5.53
C LEU A 161 -2.07 -23.58 -4.97
N ILE A 162 -2.81 -22.51 -5.23
CA ILE A 162 -2.64 -21.26 -4.50
C ILE A 162 -3.53 -21.31 -3.25
N TRP A 163 -2.90 -21.08 -2.11
CA TRP A 163 -3.54 -20.93 -0.82
C TRP A 163 -3.52 -19.48 -0.40
N TRP A 164 -4.46 -19.08 0.46
CA TRP A 164 -4.49 -17.74 1.01
C TRP A 164 -5.05 -17.69 2.44
N SER A 165 -4.75 -16.59 3.13
CA SER A 165 -5.35 -16.22 4.42
C SER A 165 -5.31 -14.69 4.59
N TYR A 166 -6.06 -14.16 5.55
CA TYR A 166 -6.07 -12.74 5.87
C TYR A 166 -5.75 -12.51 7.36
N PHE A 167 -5.26 -11.32 7.68
CA PHE A 167 -4.88 -10.93 9.04
C PHE A 167 -5.99 -10.10 9.69
N ASP A 168 -6.56 -10.58 10.80
CA ASP A 168 -7.69 -9.93 11.50
C ASP A 168 -7.27 -8.75 12.40
N GLY A 169 -6.00 -8.35 12.35
CA GLY A 169 -5.40 -7.35 13.22
C GLY A 169 -4.62 -7.94 14.39
N THR A 170 -4.86 -9.21 14.72
CA THR A 170 -4.14 -9.95 15.79
C THR A 170 -3.54 -11.26 15.27
N ASN A 171 -4.33 -12.05 14.53
CA ASN A 171 -3.98 -13.38 14.05
C ASN A 171 -4.26 -13.52 12.55
N TRP A 172 -3.64 -14.53 11.95
CA TRP A 172 -4.01 -14.98 10.61
C TRP A 172 -5.21 -15.91 10.67
N SER A 173 -6.14 -15.75 9.74
CA SER A 173 -7.25 -16.68 9.55
C SER A 173 -6.73 -18.10 9.23
N PRO A 174 -7.58 -19.14 9.37
CA PRO A 174 -7.30 -20.44 8.76
C PRO A 174 -6.99 -20.28 7.26
N GLN A 175 -6.11 -21.14 6.76
CA GLN A 175 -5.79 -21.16 5.33
C GLN A 175 -6.98 -21.63 4.49
N GLN A 176 -7.08 -21.09 3.28
CA GLN A 176 -8.11 -21.43 2.31
C GLN A 176 -7.45 -21.77 0.97
N ALA A 177 -7.88 -22.87 0.34
CA ALA A 177 -7.41 -23.25 -0.99
C ALA A 177 -8.23 -22.56 -2.09
N LEU A 178 -7.55 -22.03 -3.10
CA LEU A 178 -8.18 -21.63 -4.37
C LEU A 178 -8.08 -22.82 -5.34
N THR A 179 -9.09 -23.69 -5.32
CA THR A 179 -9.09 -24.99 -6.01
C THR A 179 -9.11 -24.89 -7.55
N ASP A 180 -9.40 -23.70 -8.07
CA ASP A 180 -9.52 -23.38 -9.49
C ASP A 180 -8.21 -22.86 -10.13
N ARG A 181 -7.13 -22.66 -9.35
CA ARG A 181 -5.89 -22.08 -9.86
C ARG A 181 -4.64 -22.73 -9.28
N ARG A 182 -3.63 -22.88 -10.13
CA ARG A 182 -2.37 -23.55 -9.82
C ARG A 182 -1.17 -22.75 -10.31
N THR A 183 -0.06 -22.84 -9.59
CA THR A 183 1.19 -22.14 -9.89
C THR A 183 2.42 -22.99 -9.54
N GLU A 184 3.44 -22.90 -10.38
CA GLU A 184 4.78 -23.50 -10.11
C GLU A 184 5.77 -22.48 -9.54
N ALA A 185 5.34 -21.22 -9.36
CA ALA A 185 6.12 -20.14 -8.78
C ALA A 185 5.36 -19.44 -7.65
N ALA A 186 6.04 -18.58 -6.89
CA ALA A 186 5.38 -17.72 -5.92
C ALA A 186 4.33 -16.83 -6.62
N PRO A 187 3.12 -16.65 -6.04
CA PRO A 187 2.21 -15.63 -6.52
C PRO A 187 2.78 -14.23 -6.22
N ALA A 188 2.20 -13.21 -6.84
CA ALA A 188 2.45 -11.81 -6.50
C ALA A 188 1.16 -11.14 -6.09
N LEU A 189 1.23 -10.27 -5.09
CA LEU A 189 0.12 -9.47 -4.59
C LEU A 189 0.47 -7.99 -4.66
N SER A 190 -0.46 -7.15 -5.12
CA SER A 190 -0.33 -5.70 -5.04
C SER A 190 -1.70 -5.03 -5.04
N ARG A 191 -1.83 -3.89 -4.36
CA ARG A 191 -3.06 -3.10 -4.35
C ARG A 191 -3.16 -2.29 -5.64
N GLY A 192 -4.24 -2.45 -6.39
CA GLY A 192 -4.52 -1.69 -7.60
C GLY A 192 -4.98 -0.25 -7.30
N ALA A 193 -5.05 0.57 -8.37
CA ALA A 193 -5.51 1.97 -8.30
C ALA A 193 -6.93 2.11 -7.74
N ASP A 194 -7.79 1.13 -8.03
CA ASP A 194 -9.17 1.03 -7.55
C ASP A 194 -9.26 0.57 -6.09
N GLY A 195 -8.11 0.36 -5.45
CA GLY A 195 -7.98 -0.13 -4.08
C GLY A 195 -8.16 -1.64 -3.94
N GLN A 196 -8.54 -2.36 -4.99
CA GLN A 196 -8.70 -3.81 -4.95
C GLN A 196 -7.32 -4.48 -4.88
N LEU A 197 -7.24 -5.60 -4.17
CA LEU A 197 -6.01 -6.38 -4.15
C LEU A 197 -5.97 -7.26 -5.40
N LEU A 198 -4.89 -7.14 -6.17
CA LEU A 198 -4.62 -7.96 -7.34
C LEU A 198 -3.67 -9.09 -6.96
N MET A 199 -3.93 -10.26 -7.53
CA MET A 199 -3.00 -11.38 -7.53
C MET A 199 -2.62 -11.73 -8.96
N ALA A 200 -1.34 -11.92 -9.22
CA ALA A 200 -0.83 -12.48 -10.46
C ALA A 200 0.00 -13.73 -10.18
N TRP A 201 -0.04 -14.71 -11.08
CA TRP A 201 0.74 -15.94 -10.94
C TRP A 201 1.12 -16.52 -12.31
N ARG A 202 2.14 -17.38 -12.30
CA ARG A 202 2.52 -18.21 -13.44
C ARG A 202 1.64 -19.45 -13.45
N GLY A 203 0.91 -19.69 -14.53
CA GLY A 203 0.11 -20.90 -14.72
C GLY A 203 0.98 -22.16 -14.72
N ALA A 204 0.52 -23.20 -14.03
CA ALA A 204 1.30 -24.41 -13.84
C ALA A 204 1.44 -25.29 -15.10
N SER A 205 0.49 -25.20 -16.04
CA SER A 205 0.43 -26.06 -17.23
C SER A 205 1.20 -25.50 -18.43
N ASP A 206 1.25 -24.19 -18.59
CA ASP A 206 1.64 -23.54 -19.86
C ASP A 206 2.47 -22.26 -19.68
N ASN A 207 2.80 -21.92 -18.44
CA ASN A 207 3.58 -20.75 -18.05
C ASN A 207 2.94 -19.41 -18.41
N HIS A 208 1.66 -19.34 -18.81
CA HIS A 208 0.98 -18.06 -19.01
C HIS A 208 0.88 -17.28 -17.71
N ILE A 209 0.83 -15.96 -17.82
CA ILE A 209 0.51 -15.13 -16.66
C ILE A 209 -1.00 -15.10 -16.49
N LEU A 210 -1.47 -15.48 -15.32
CA LEU A 210 -2.86 -15.34 -14.91
C LEU A 210 -2.98 -14.30 -13.81
N TRP A 211 -4.18 -13.77 -13.64
CA TRP A 211 -4.48 -12.84 -12.56
C TRP A 211 -5.91 -12.96 -12.05
N SER A 212 -6.15 -12.40 -10.87
CA SER A 212 -7.48 -12.28 -10.26
C SER A 212 -7.51 -11.11 -9.29
N ARG A 213 -8.72 -10.67 -8.92
CA ARG A 213 -8.94 -9.57 -7.97
C ARG A 213 -9.62 -10.07 -6.70
N TYR A 214 -9.26 -9.51 -5.57
CA TYR A 214 -9.93 -9.69 -4.28
C TYR A 214 -10.74 -8.44 -3.94
N ASN A 215 -12.03 -8.62 -3.69
CA ASN A 215 -12.97 -7.52 -3.43
C ASN A 215 -13.23 -7.26 -1.93
N GLY A 216 -12.43 -7.83 -1.03
CA GLY A 216 -12.64 -7.80 0.42
C GLY A 216 -13.39 -9.02 0.97
N TYR A 217 -14.01 -9.81 0.10
CA TYR A 217 -14.75 -11.02 0.49
C TYR A 217 -14.35 -12.25 -0.33
N ASN A 218 -14.23 -12.09 -1.65
CA ASN A 218 -13.99 -13.18 -2.59
C ASN A 218 -12.95 -12.81 -3.64
N TRP A 219 -12.29 -13.83 -4.16
CA TRP A 219 -11.47 -13.75 -5.36
C TRP A 219 -12.35 -13.89 -6.60
N SER A 220 -12.10 -13.09 -7.64
CA SER A 220 -12.69 -13.33 -8.95
C SER A 220 -12.19 -14.64 -9.56
N ALA A 221 -12.89 -15.11 -10.59
CA ALA A 221 -12.38 -16.14 -11.48
C ALA A 221 -11.00 -15.74 -12.05
N PRO A 222 -10.11 -16.72 -12.30
CA PRO A 222 -8.85 -16.49 -12.99
C PRO A 222 -9.06 -15.86 -14.37
N GLN A 223 -8.21 -14.91 -14.71
CA GLN A 223 -8.12 -14.34 -16.05
C GLN A 223 -6.72 -14.60 -16.60
N GLU A 224 -6.67 -15.22 -17.77
CA GLU A 224 -5.42 -15.62 -18.42
C GLU A 224 -4.98 -14.58 -19.46
N LEU A 225 -3.67 -14.33 -19.53
CA LEU A 225 -3.04 -13.44 -20.50
C LEU A 225 -2.28 -14.29 -21.53
N TYR A 226 -2.97 -14.68 -22.60
CA TYR A 226 -2.49 -15.63 -23.62
C TYR A 226 -1.24 -15.19 -24.40
N ASP A 227 -0.91 -13.90 -24.38
CA ASP A 227 0.20 -13.31 -25.14
C ASP A 227 1.51 -13.20 -24.33
N ARG A 228 1.50 -13.58 -23.05
CA ARG A 228 2.67 -13.42 -22.15
C ARG A 228 2.87 -14.62 -21.23
N ARG A 229 4.12 -15.08 -21.14
CA ARG A 229 4.56 -16.24 -20.36
C ARG A 229 5.82 -15.93 -19.55
N THR A 230 6.06 -16.71 -18.51
CA THR A 230 7.26 -16.58 -17.66
C THR A 230 7.64 -17.92 -17.04
N ASP A 231 8.94 -18.16 -16.84
CA ASP A 231 9.43 -19.27 -16.02
C ASP A 231 9.59 -18.90 -14.54
N GLY A 232 9.53 -17.61 -14.21
CA GLY A 232 9.64 -17.09 -12.85
C GLY A 232 8.31 -16.72 -12.22
N ALA A 233 8.36 -16.25 -10.98
CA ALA A 233 7.24 -15.55 -10.36
C ALA A 233 7.04 -14.18 -11.06
N PRO A 234 5.80 -13.79 -11.37
CA PRO A 234 5.55 -12.41 -11.79
C PRO A 234 5.83 -11.44 -10.63
N ALA A 235 6.01 -10.16 -10.93
CA ALA A 235 6.05 -9.09 -9.95
C ALA A 235 4.93 -8.09 -10.24
N LEU A 236 4.33 -7.53 -9.19
CA LEU A 236 3.34 -6.47 -9.28
C LEU A 236 3.83 -5.25 -8.48
N GLY A 237 3.58 -4.06 -9.00
CA GLY A 237 3.87 -2.79 -8.34
C GLY A 237 2.78 -1.76 -8.67
N PHE A 238 2.66 -0.74 -7.84
CA PHE A 238 1.79 0.41 -8.06
C PHE A 238 2.55 1.70 -7.76
#